data_AF-A0A3C1SY09-F1
#
_entry.id   AF-A0A3C1SY09-F1
#
_cell.length_a   1.000
_cell.length_b   1.000
_cell.length_c   1.000
_cell.angle_alpha   90.00
_cell.angle_beta   90.00
_cell.angle_gamma   90.00
#
_symmetry.space_group_name_H-M   'P 1'
#
loop_
_entity.id
_entity.type
_entity.pdbx_description
1 polymer ?
#
loop_
_entity_poly.entity_id
_entity_poly.type
_entity_poly.pdbx_seq_one_letter_code
_entity_poly.pdbx_strand_id
1 'polypeptide(L)'
;AKLAAKMVEASGVDRILTVDLHADQIQGFFNIPIDNIYAQPVMIGDILSKGYDDVVVVSPDVGGVVRARAAAKRINDADLVIIDKRRPAPNMVKVMNVIGDVEGRTCIIIDDMVDTAGTLCQAAG
;
A
#
# COMPACT_ATOMS: atom_id res chain seq x y z
N ALA A 1 -16.68 -2.01 -7.60
CA ALA A 1 -15.75 -2.43 -8.66
C ALA A 1 -16.43 -3.22 -9.78
N LYS A 2 -16.98 -4.43 -9.55
CA LYS A 2 -17.52 -5.30 -10.63
C LYS A 2 -18.60 -4.68 -11.53
N LEU A 3 -19.50 -3.85 -10.99
CA LEU A 3 -20.49 -3.12 -11.81
C LEU A 3 -19.81 -2.16 -12.80
N ALA A 4 -18.86 -1.35 -12.31
CA ALA A 4 -18.11 -0.43 -13.13
C ALA A 4 -17.31 -1.17 -14.22
N ALA A 5 -16.71 -2.32 -13.88
CA ALA A 5 -16.02 -3.16 -14.86
C ALA A 5 -16.92 -3.54 -16.03
N LYS A 6 -18.13 -4.05 -15.74
CA LYS A 6 -19.12 -4.38 -16.77
C LYS A 6 -19.57 -3.19 -17.61
N MET A 7 -19.69 -2.00 -17.02
CA MET A 7 -20.04 -0.78 -17.75
C MET A 7 -18.93 -0.35 -18.72
N VAL A 8 -17.67 -0.44 -18.28
CA VAL A 8 -16.51 -0.15 -19.13
C VAL A 8 -16.45 -1.13 -20.30
N GLU A 9 -16.62 -2.44 -20.05
CA GLU A 9 -16.69 -3.44 -21.13
C GLU A 9 -17.84 -3.18 -22.10
N ALA A 10 -19.04 -2.88 -21.58
CA ALA A 10 -20.22 -2.60 -22.39
C ALA A 10 -20.05 -1.36 -23.30
N SER A 11 -19.14 -0.43 -22.95
CA SER A 11 -18.82 0.72 -23.78
C SER A 11 -17.95 0.39 -25.01
N GLY A 12 -17.49 -0.86 -25.13
CA GLY A 12 -16.68 -1.33 -26.26
C GLY A 12 -15.17 -1.17 -26.08
N VAL A 13 -14.68 -1.13 -24.83
CA VAL A 13 -13.25 -1.11 -24.53
C VAL A 13 -12.63 -2.49 -24.76
N ASP A 14 -11.52 -2.55 -25.51
CA ASP A 14 -10.84 -3.82 -25.84
C ASP A 14 -9.70 -4.20 -24.88
N ARG A 15 -9.18 -3.23 -24.12
CA ARG A 15 -8.08 -3.41 -23.15
C ARG A 15 -8.07 -2.30 -22.12
N ILE A 16 -7.63 -2.63 -20.91
CA ILE A 16 -7.45 -1.66 -19.82
C ILE A 16 -5.97 -1.56 -19.44
N LEU A 17 -5.48 -0.33 -19.29
CA LEU A 17 -4.19 -0.03 -18.68
C LEU A 17 -4.46 0.75 -17.40
N THR A 18 -3.94 0.30 -16.27
CA THR A 18 -4.14 0.92 -14.96
C THR A 18 -2.85 0.90 -14.13
N VAL A 19 -2.82 1.65 -13.05
CA VAL A 19 -1.71 1.68 -12.09
C VAL A 19 -2.24 1.34 -10.70
N ASP A 20 -1.54 0.44 -10.00
CA ASP A 20 -1.76 0.08 -8.60
C ASP A 20 -3.23 -0.10 -8.21
N LEU A 21 -3.89 -1.11 -8.78
CA LEU A 21 -5.21 -1.52 -8.29
C LEU A 21 -5.16 -1.78 -6.78
N HIS A 22 -6.15 -1.24 -6.06
CA HIS A 22 -6.30 -1.45 -4.62
C HIS A 22 -6.38 -2.95 -4.25
N ALA A 23 -6.95 -3.76 -5.16
CA ALA A 23 -6.99 -5.21 -5.03
C ALA A 23 -6.74 -5.86 -6.40
N ASP A 24 -5.71 -6.70 -6.50
CA ASP A 24 -5.34 -7.39 -7.74
C ASP A 24 -6.49 -8.26 -8.30
N GLN A 25 -7.42 -8.73 -7.44
CA GLN A 25 -8.60 -9.51 -7.82
C GLN A 25 -9.56 -8.74 -8.73
N ILE A 26 -9.49 -7.41 -8.77
CA ILE A 26 -10.31 -6.58 -9.67
C ILE A 26 -10.02 -6.93 -11.14
N GLN A 27 -8.82 -7.41 -11.47
CA GLN A 27 -8.50 -7.88 -12.81
C GLN A 27 -9.45 -9.00 -13.27
N GLY A 28 -9.84 -9.90 -12.36
CA GLY A 28 -10.79 -10.98 -12.64
C GLY A 28 -12.25 -10.51 -12.79
N PHE A 29 -12.54 -9.21 -12.65
CA PHE A 29 -13.86 -8.67 -12.99
C PHE A 29 -14.01 -8.34 -14.47
N PHE A 30 -12.91 -8.33 -15.22
CA PHE A 30 -12.88 -8.09 -16.65
C PHE A 30 -12.66 -9.41 -17.42
N ASN A 31 -13.34 -9.54 -18.55
CA ASN A 31 -13.16 -10.57 -19.57
C ASN A 31 -12.20 -10.11 -20.69
N ILE A 32 -11.82 -8.83 -20.69
CA ILE A 32 -10.82 -8.24 -21.59
C ILE A 32 -9.44 -8.16 -20.92
N PRO A 33 -8.34 -8.10 -21.69
CA PRO A 33 -7.00 -7.94 -21.12
C PRO A 33 -6.87 -6.67 -20.27
N ILE A 34 -6.20 -6.81 -19.14
CA ILE A 34 -5.86 -5.70 -18.24
C ILE A 34 -4.38 -5.74 -17.90
N ASP A 35 -3.73 -4.61 -18.06
CA ASP A 35 -2.34 -4.37 -17.67
C ASP A 35 -2.35 -3.50 -16.41
N ASN A 36 -2.07 -4.11 -15.24
CA ASN A 36 -1.90 -3.40 -13.97
C ASN A 36 -0.41 -3.10 -13.74
N ILE A 37 0.00 -1.86 -13.96
CA ILE A 37 1.38 -1.41 -13.75
C ILE A 37 1.58 -1.05 -12.28
N TYR A 38 2.72 -1.39 -11.71
CA TYR A 38 3.10 -1.01 -10.35
C TYR A 38 4.01 0.22 -10.37
N ALA A 39 3.64 1.28 -9.64
CA ALA A 39 4.47 2.48 -9.47
C ALA A 39 5.63 2.27 -8.48
N GLN A 40 5.57 1.18 -7.70
CA GLN A 40 6.56 0.85 -6.67
C GLN A 40 8.04 0.94 -7.12
N PRO A 41 8.47 0.46 -8.31
CA PRO A 41 9.87 0.59 -8.73
C PRO A 41 10.35 2.04 -8.82
N VAL A 42 9.49 2.96 -9.27
CA VAL A 42 9.81 4.39 -9.36
C VAL A 42 9.93 5.00 -7.97
N MET A 43 8.98 4.68 -7.08
CA MET A 43 9.01 5.16 -5.69
C MET A 43 10.26 4.66 -4.94
N ILE A 44 10.62 3.39 -5.11
CA ILE A 44 11.81 2.81 -4.49
C ILE A 44 13.09 3.46 -5.02
N GLY A 45 13.14 3.75 -6.33
CA GLY A 45 14.25 4.50 -6.92
C GLY A 45 14.45 5.87 -6.26
N ASP A 46 13.36 6.62 -6.03
CA ASP A 46 13.43 7.90 -5.33
C ASP A 46 13.87 7.73 -3.86
N ILE A 47 13.30 6.77 -3.14
CA ILE A 47 13.67 6.46 -1.74
C ILE A 47 15.17 6.15 -1.61
N LEU A 48 15.69 5.25 -2.45
CA LEU A 48 17.10 4.87 -2.41
C LEU A 48 18.02 6.05 -2.75
N SER A 49 17.58 6.94 -3.64
CA SER A 49 18.34 8.14 -4.00
C SER A 49 18.50 9.14 -2.85
N LYS A 50 17.65 9.07 -1.82
CA LYS A 50 17.76 9.95 -0.64
C LYS A 50 18.90 9.56 0.29
N GLY A 51 19.41 8.33 0.21
CA GLY A 51 20.51 7.86 1.04
C GLY A 51 20.19 7.85 2.54
N TYR A 52 18.97 7.45 2.91
CA TYR A 52 18.60 7.30 4.32
C TYR A 52 19.36 6.16 4.99
N ASP A 53 19.84 6.39 6.21
CA ASP A 53 20.45 5.38 7.06
C ASP A 53 19.41 4.72 7.97
N ASP A 54 19.67 3.46 8.33
CA ASP A 54 18.84 2.62 9.22
C ASP A 54 17.34 2.71 8.92
N VAL A 55 17.00 2.33 7.68
CA VAL A 55 15.63 2.37 7.17
C VAL A 55 14.83 1.18 7.68
N VAL A 56 13.60 1.46 8.13
CA VAL A 56 12.56 0.48 8.38
C VAL A 56 11.33 0.81 7.54
N VAL A 57 10.76 -0.19 6.89
CA VAL A 57 9.53 -0.02 6.11
C VAL A 57 8.33 -0.30 7.00
N VAL A 58 7.36 0.59 7.00
CA VAL A 58 6.17 0.53 7.85
C VAL A 58 4.94 0.27 6.98
N SER A 59 4.21 -0.80 7.30
CA SER A 59 2.84 -1.02 6.81
C SER A 59 1.86 -0.29 7.74
N PRO A 60 1.08 0.68 7.23
CA PRO A 60 0.20 1.49 8.07
C PRO A 60 -1.04 0.73 8.58
N ASP A 61 -1.33 -0.44 8.00
CA ASP A 61 -2.30 -1.41 8.48
C ASP A 61 -1.91 -2.85 8.05
N VAL A 62 -2.75 -3.83 8.40
CA VAL A 62 -2.53 -5.24 8.07
C VAL A 62 -2.75 -5.54 6.57
N GLY A 63 -3.61 -4.78 5.89
CA GLY A 63 -3.92 -4.98 4.47
C GLY A 63 -2.73 -4.63 3.56
N GLY A 64 -1.97 -3.59 3.93
CA GLY A 64 -0.78 -3.15 3.21
C GLY A 64 0.46 -4.04 3.37
N VAL A 65 0.44 -5.04 4.26
CA VAL A 65 1.65 -5.78 4.69
C VAL A 65 2.38 -6.45 3.52
N VAL A 66 1.64 -7.02 2.57
CA VAL A 66 2.25 -7.67 1.40
C VAL A 66 3.00 -6.66 0.53
N ARG A 67 2.40 -5.47 0.32
CA ARG A 67 2.97 -4.36 -0.46
C ARG A 67 4.20 -3.78 0.23
N ALA A 68 4.10 -3.50 1.53
CA ALA A 68 5.19 -3.00 2.36
C ALA A 68 6.36 -3.99 2.40
N ARG A 69 6.09 -5.29 2.56
CA ARG A 69 7.12 -6.34 2.52
C ARG A 69 7.85 -6.42 1.17
N ALA A 70 7.12 -6.26 0.06
CA ALA A 70 7.73 -6.22 -1.26
C ALA A 70 8.63 -4.99 -1.45
N ALA A 71 8.26 -3.85 -0.87
CA ALA A 71 9.11 -2.66 -0.84
C ALA A 71 10.36 -2.88 0.03
N ALA A 72 10.20 -3.41 1.23
CA ALA A 72 11.29 -3.66 2.18
C ALA A 72 12.43 -4.50 1.59
N LYS A 73 12.10 -5.61 0.92
CA LYS A 73 13.09 -6.44 0.20
C LYS A 73 13.90 -5.68 -0.85
N ARG A 74 13.28 -4.69 -1.50
CA ARG A 74 13.90 -3.90 -2.56
C ARG A 74 14.63 -2.66 -2.02
N ILE A 75 14.32 -2.25 -0.80
CA ILE A 75 15.01 -1.18 -0.07
C ILE A 75 16.09 -1.83 0.80
N ASN A 76 17.12 -2.40 0.16
CA ASN A 76 18.27 -3.04 0.81
C ASN A 76 17.92 -4.08 1.88
N ASP A 77 16.88 -4.89 1.65
CA ASP A 77 16.36 -5.87 2.63
C ASP A 77 16.05 -5.24 4.00
N ALA A 78 15.51 -4.02 4.02
CA ALA A 78 15.08 -3.32 5.23
C ALA A 78 14.08 -4.13 6.07
N ASP A 79 14.05 -3.85 7.36
CA ASP A 79 13.08 -4.45 8.27
C ASP A 79 11.65 -4.00 7.96
N LEU A 80 10.68 -4.83 8.35
CA LEU A 80 9.26 -4.54 8.21
C LEU A 80 8.62 -4.35 9.58
N VAL A 81 7.98 -3.20 9.76
CA VAL A 81 7.11 -2.89 10.89
C VAL A 81 5.66 -2.85 10.44
N ILE A 82 4.76 -3.32 11.29
CA ILE A 82 3.33 -3.38 10.99
C ILE A 82 2.56 -2.65 12.07
N ILE A 83 1.62 -1.82 11.65
CA ILE A 83 0.69 -1.15 12.55
C ILE A 83 -0.61 -1.96 12.59
N ASP A 84 -0.87 -2.63 13.70
CA ASP A 84 -2.15 -3.31 13.95
C ASP A 84 -3.14 -2.31 14.56
N LYS A 85 -4.06 -1.83 13.71
CA LYS A 85 -5.16 -0.94 14.10
C LYS A 85 -6.35 -1.76 14.55
N ARG A 86 -6.62 -1.81 15.85
CA ARG A 86 -7.84 -2.46 16.37
C ARG A 86 -8.92 -1.43 16.68
N ARG A 87 -10.13 -1.71 16.21
CA ARG A 87 -11.35 -0.98 16.57
C ARG A 87 -12.25 -1.91 17.38
N PRO A 88 -12.41 -1.68 18.70
CA PRO A 88 -13.27 -2.53 19.52
C PRO A 88 -14.76 -2.41 19.15
N ALA A 89 -15.19 -1.24 18.67
CA ALA A 89 -16.56 -0.97 18.25
C ALA A 89 -16.62 0.21 17.25
N PRO A 90 -17.73 0.39 16.51
CA PRO A 90 -17.99 1.60 15.74
C PRO A 90 -17.90 2.85 16.65
N ASN A 91 -17.22 3.90 16.17
CA ASN A 91 -16.99 5.17 16.90
C ASN A 91 -16.06 5.12 18.14
N MET A 92 -15.34 4.01 18.39
CA MET A 92 -14.28 4.00 19.41
C MET A 92 -12.92 4.45 18.86
N VAL A 93 -12.09 5.01 19.77
CA VAL A 93 -10.71 5.41 19.49
C VAL A 93 -9.91 4.16 19.06
N LYS A 94 -9.10 4.31 18.00
CA LYS A 94 -8.25 3.25 17.48
C LYS A 94 -7.15 2.92 18.51
N VAL A 95 -7.03 1.64 18.86
CA VAL A 95 -5.83 1.14 19.54
C VAL A 95 -4.81 0.82 18.45
N MET A 96 -3.61 1.37 18.61
CA MET A 96 -2.51 1.26 17.66
C MET A 96 -1.41 0.41 18.31
N ASN A 97 -1.22 -0.81 17.81
CA ASN A 97 -0.11 -1.64 18.24
C ASN A 97 0.95 -1.66 17.13
N VAL A 98 2.17 -1.27 17.47
CA VAL A 98 3.31 -1.36 16.57
C VAL A 98 3.98 -2.71 16.77
N ILE A 99 4.13 -3.48 15.70
CA ILE A 99 4.81 -4.78 15.69
C ILE A 99 6.15 -4.60 14.98
N GLY A 100 7.23 -4.65 15.75
CA GLY A 100 8.60 -4.38 15.32
C GLY A 100 9.19 -3.17 16.06
N ASP A 101 10.45 -2.83 15.74
CA ASP A 101 11.19 -1.73 16.37
C ASP A 101 11.44 -0.58 15.37
N VAL A 102 11.14 0.63 15.82
CA VAL A 102 11.22 1.89 15.06
C VAL A 102 12.05 2.95 15.79
N GLU A 103 12.51 2.69 17.02
CA GLU A 103 13.13 3.72 17.85
C GLU A 103 14.47 4.18 17.26
N GLY A 104 14.58 5.46 16.94
CA GLY A 104 15.78 6.05 16.34
C GLY A 104 16.00 5.73 14.86
N ARG A 105 15.05 5.07 14.19
CA ARG A 105 15.17 4.59 12.81
C ARG A 105 14.44 5.47 11.81
N THR A 106 14.87 5.45 10.55
CA THR A 106 14.16 6.14 9.47
C THR A 106 12.95 5.32 9.02
N CYS A 107 11.74 5.77 9.34
CA CYS A 107 10.51 5.07 8.98
C CYS A 107 9.99 5.47 7.59
N ILE A 108 9.82 4.49 6.70
CA ILE A 108 9.21 4.67 5.38
C ILE A 108 7.84 3.98 5.35
N ILE A 109 6.77 4.77 5.41
CA ILE A 109 5.40 4.24 5.37
C ILE A 109 4.99 4.00 3.92
N ILE A 110 4.58 2.78 3.59
CA ILE A 110 4.18 2.37 2.23
C ILE A 110 2.70 1.96 2.23
N ASP A 111 1.92 2.55 1.33
CA ASP A 111 0.51 2.24 1.09
C ASP A 111 0.18 2.28 -0.41
N ASP A 112 -1.00 1.81 -0.87
CA ASP A 112 -1.43 2.04 -2.27
C ASP A 112 -1.89 3.46 -2.51
N MET A 113 -2.65 4.01 -1.57
CA MET A 113 -3.34 5.26 -1.78
C MET A 113 -3.50 6.06 -0.49
N VAL A 114 -3.65 7.37 -0.65
CA VAL A 114 -3.94 8.29 0.44
C VAL A 114 -5.24 8.99 0.12
N ASP A 115 -6.29 8.71 0.91
CA ASP A 115 -7.59 9.38 0.79
C ASP A 115 -7.65 10.61 1.71
N THR A 116 -7.88 10.41 3.01
CA THR A 116 -7.95 11.50 4.01
C THR A 116 -6.65 11.72 4.79
N ALA A 117 -5.60 10.96 4.49
CA ALA A 117 -4.34 10.88 5.24
C ALA A 117 -4.44 10.51 6.73
N GLY A 118 -5.63 10.37 7.32
CA GLY A 118 -5.79 10.04 8.75
C GLY A 118 -5.13 8.72 9.16
N THR A 119 -5.08 7.74 8.25
CA THR A 119 -4.35 6.47 8.44
C THR A 119 -2.84 6.69 8.58
N LEU A 120 -2.27 7.60 7.77
CA LEU A 120 -0.84 7.93 7.79
C LEU A 120 -0.47 8.82 8.98
N CYS A 121 -1.28 9.84 9.28
CA CYS A 121 -1.04 10.72 10.43
C CYS A 121 -1.05 9.94 11.74
N GLN A 122 -1.97 8.98 11.89
CA GLN A 122 -1.99 8.07 13.04
C GLN A 122 -0.81 7.10 13.07
N ALA A 123 -0.25 6.77 11.91
CA ALA A 123 0.92 5.90 11.84
C ALA A 123 2.23 6.64 12.16
N ALA A 124 2.28 7.95 11.86
CA ALA A 124 3.46 8.78 12.03
C ALA A 124 3.57 9.43 13.43
N GLY A 125 2.44 9.63 14.12
CA GLY A 125 2.38 10.23 15.47
C GLY A 125 2.30 9.18 16.56
#